data_AF-A0A3L6TIS5-F1
#
_entry.id   AF-A0A3L6TIS5-F1
#
_cell.length_a   1.000
_cell.length_b   1.000
_cell.length_c   1.000
_cell.angle_alpha   90.00
_cell.angle_beta   90.00
_cell.angle_gamma   90.00
#
_symmetry.space_group_name_H-M   'P 1'
#
loop_
_entity.id
_entity.type
_entity.pdbx_description
1 polymer ?
#
loop_
_entity_poly.entity_id
_entity_poly.type
_entity_poly.pdbx_seq_one_letter_code
_entity_poly.pdbx_strand_id
1 'polypeptide(L)'
;MSRYCREVRALGFRLYAAISESLGLEASYMEGALGEQEQHMAVNFYPPCPAPELTYGLPAHTDPNALTILLMDRDVAGLQVLHAGRWVAVNPRPGALIVNIGDQLQALSDGEYRSEWQIRSTFLLFVVADGCKKIERGVLVTIARIRTRPY
;
A
#
# COMPACT_ATOMS: atom_id res chain seq x y z
N MET A 1 17.47 -13.51 -0.17
CA MET A 1 16.59 -12.47 -0.73
C MET A 1 17.24 -11.85 -1.96
N SER A 2 16.52 -11.68 -3.08
CA SER A 2 17.05 -11.06 -4.31
C SER A 2 17.44 -9.58 -4.08
N ARG A 3 18.24 -8.99 -4.98
CA ARG A 3 18.59 -7.55 -4.91
C ARG A 3 17.33 -6.68 -4.89
N TYR A 4 16.37 -6.98 -5.76
CA TYR A 4 15.10 -6.27 -5.85
C TYR A 4 14.36 -6.23 -4.50
N CYS A 5 14.18 -7.38 -3.84
CA CYS A 5 13.49 -7.44 -2.57
C CYS A 5 14.15 -6.57 -1.49
N ARG A 6 15.49 -6.54 -1.43
CA ARG A 6 16.21 -5.70 -0.46
C ARG A 6 16.01 -4.21 -0.73
N GLU A 7 16.13 -3.79 -1.98
CA GLU A 7 15.97 -2.38 -2.35
C GLU A 7 14.53 -1.89 -2.11
N VAL A 8 13.53 -2.71 -2.42
CA VAL A 8 12.13 -2.37 -2.19
C VAL A 8 11.80 -2.35 -0.70
N ARG A 9 12.37 -3.26 0.10
CA ARG A 9 12.23 -3.22 1.56
C ARG A 9 12.83 -1.94 2.14
N ALA A 10 14.05 -1.58 1.70
CA ALA A 10 14.68 -0.33 2.12
C ALA A 10 13.87 0.91 1.69
N LEU A 11 13.25 0.88 0.52
CA LEU A 11 12.31 1.92 0.09
C LEU A 11 11.09 2.01 1.01
N GLY A 12 10.48 0.87 1.38
CA GLY A 12 9.36 0.82 2.33
C GLY A 12 9.67 1.50 3.66
N PHE A 13 10.82 1.21 4.25
CA PHE A 13 11.24 1.88 5.50
C PHE A 13 11.43 3.39 5.34
N ARG A 14 12.02 3.85 4.22
CA ARG A 14 12.13 5.30 3.96
C ARG A 14 10.76 5.96 3.81
N LEU A 15 9.78 5.26 3.22
CA LEU A 15 8.42 5.76 3.11
C LEU A 15 7.72 5.81 4.46
N TYR A 16 7.89 4.80 5.32
CA TYR A 16 7.39 4.83 6.70
C TYR A 16 7.96 6.01 7.50
N ALA A 17 9.25 6.29 7.35
CA ALA A 17 9.88 7.45 7.98
C ALA A 17 9.27 8.77 7.49
N ALA A 18 9.19 8.95 6.17
CA ALA A 18 8.60 10.16 5.58
C ALA A 18 7.13 10.35 5.98
N ILE A 19 6.34 9.28 6.02
CA ILE A 19 4.94 9.31 6.46
C ILE A 19 4.86 9.71 7.94
N SER A 20 5.70 9.12 8.79
CA SER A 20 5.75 9.48 10.22
C SER A 20 6.04 10.98 10.41
N GLU A 21 7.08 11.49 9.74
CA GLU A 21 7.48 12.90 9.81
C GLU A 21 6.38 13.83 9.29
N SER A 22 5.69 13.45 8.20
CA SER A 22 4.59 14.25 7.64
C SER A 22 3.38 14.36 8.58
N LEU A 23 3.20 13.40 9.48
CA LEU A 23 2.19 13.41 10.54
C LEU A 23 2.67 14.13 11.81
N GLY A 24 3.87 14.70 11.80
CA GLY A 24 4.49 15.34 12.97
C GLY A 24 4.97 14.36 14.04
N LEU A 25 5.24 13.11 13.66
CA LEU A 25 5.73 12.05 14.53
C LEU A 25 7.23 11.82 14.32
N GLU A 26 7.87 11.12 15.27
CA GLU A 26 9.24 10.65 15.10
C GLU A 26 9.35 9.73 13.88
N ALA A 27 10.43 9.85 13.10
CA ALA A 27 10.64 9.08 11.87
C ALA A 27 10.53 7.54 12.07
N SER A 28 10.80 7.04 13.27
CA SER A 28 10.71 5.61 13.60
C SER A 28 9.30 5.16 14.02
N TYR A 29 8.31 6.06 14.09
CA TYR A 29 6.99 5.76 14.64
C TYR A 29 6.29 4.63 13.90
N MET A 30 6.13 4.75 12.57
CA MET A 30 5.40 3.75 11.78
C MET A 30 6.11 2.39 11.81
N GLU A 31 7.44 2.37 11.74
CA GLU A 31 8.22 1.14 11.87
C GLU A 31 8.01 0.47 13.24
N GLY A 32 8.09 1.24 14.33
CA GLY A 32 7.87 0.74 15.68
C GLY A 32 6.43 0.27 15.93
N ALA A 33 5.44 0.96 15.38
CA ALA A 33 4.02 0.62 15.51
C ALA A 33 3.67 -0.68 14.79
N LEU A 34 4.23 -0.88 13.58
CA LEU A 34 4.04 -2.08 12.77
C LEU A 34 4.81 -3.30 13.32
N GLY A 35 5.84 -3.08 14.13
CA GLY A 35 6.59 -4.14 14.80
C GLY A 35 7.43 -4.98 13.84
N GLU A 36 7.50 -6.30 14.06
CA GLU A 36 8.23 -7.19 13.16
C GLU A 36 7.57 -7.22 11.77
N GLN A 37 8.32 -6.75 10.77
CA GLN A 37 7.84 -6.64 9.40
C GLN A 37 8.23 -7.83 8.54
N GLU A 38 7.23 -8.61 8.11
CA GLU A 38 7.33 -9.61 7.06
C GLU A 38 7.23 -8.95 5.68
N GLN A 39 8.06 -9.40 4.74
CA GLN A 39 7.97 -8.94 3.36
C GLN A 39 7.36 -10.05 2.51
N HIS A 40 6.20 -9.79 1.90
CA HIS A 40 5.59 -10.69 0.93
C HIS A 40 5.82 -10.16 -0.48
N MET A 41 6.19 -11.03 -1.43
CA MET A 41 6.30 -10.66 -2.84
C MET A 41 5.42 -11.57 -3.67
N ALA A 42 4.56 -10.96 -4.49
CA ALA A 42 3.71 -11.68 -5.44
C ALA A 42 3.97 -11.16 -6.85
N VAL A 43 4.18 -12.10 -7.77
CA VAL A 43 4.31 -11.83 -9.20
C VAL A 43 3.02 -12.31 -9.86
N ASN A 44 2.23 -11.40 -10.44
CA ASN A 44 0.95 -11.76 -11.04
C ASN A 44 1.04 -11.69 -12.55
N PHE A 45 0.61 -12.77 -13.20
CA PHE A 45 0.48 -12.87 -14.64
C PHE A 45 -1.00 -12.96 -15.01
N TYR A 46 -1.50 -11.96 -15.73
CA TYR A 46 -2.88 -11.93 -16.22
C TYR A 46 -2.85 -12.15 -17.73
N PRO A 47 -3.28 -13.31 -18.24
CA PRO A 47 -3.30 -13.58 -19.66
C PRO A 47 -4.35 -12.72 -20.39
N PRO A 48 -4.23 -12.54 -21.73
CA PRO A 48 -5.27 -11.89 -22.52
C PRO A 48 -6.65 -12.54 -22.30
N CYS A 49 -7.67 -11.73 -22.05
CA CYS A 49 -9.03 -12.19 -21.85
C CYS A 49 -9.89 -11.87 -23.11
N PRO A 50 -10.67 -12.82 -23.65
CA PRO A 50 -11.59 -12.57 -24.77
C PRO A 50 -12.77 -11.65 -24.44
N ALA A 51 -13.14 -11.53 -23.16
CA ALA A 51 -14.27 -10.72 -22.69
C ALA A 51 -13.89 -9.91 -21.43
N PRO A 52 -12.93 -8.96 -21.53
CA PRO A 52 -12.40 -8.23 -20.38
C PRO A 52 -13.44 -7.35 -19.66
N GLU A 53 -14.55 -7.02 -20.31
CA GLU A 53 -15.67 -6.26 -19.76
C GLU A 53 -16.53 -7.10 -18.80
N LEU A 54 -16.40 -8.43 -18.86
CA LEU A 54 -17.15 -9.39 -18.05
C LEU A 54 -16.29 -10.06 -16.97
N THR A 55 -14.99 -9.75 -16.92
CA THR A 55 -14.04 -10.43 -16.03
C THR A 55 -13.07 -9.45 -15.39
N TYR A 56 -12.74 -9.67 -14.13
CA TYR A 56 -11.64 -8.98 -13.47
C TYR A 56 -10.43 -9.91 -13.34
N GLY A 57 -9.22 -9.35 -13.43
CA GLY A 57 -8.01 -10.08 -13.04
C GLY A 57 -7.99 -10.31 -11.53
N LEU A 58 -8.13 -9.22 -10.77
CA LEU A 58 -8.39 -9.19 -9.33
C LEU A 58 -9.55 -8.22 -9.08
N PRO A 59 -10.64 -8.67 -8.43
CA PRO A 59 -11.79 -7.84 -8.12
C PRO A 59 -11.45 -6.60 -7.28
N ALA A 60 -12.40 -5.68 -7.14
CA ALA A 60 -12.25 -4.49 -6.30
C ALA A 60 -11.92 -4.88 -4.85
N HIS A 61 -10.83 -4.34 -4.31
CA HIS A 61 -10.37 -4.57 -2.95
C HIS A 61 -9.59 -3.35 -2.43
N THR A 62 -9.40 -3.28 -1.12
CA THR A 62 -8.31 -2.53 -0.47
C THR A 62 -7.19 -3.50 -0.10
N ASP A 63 -5.98 -2.99 0.09
CA ASP A 63 -4.87 -3.82 0.54
C ASP A 63 -4.89 -3.92 2.08
N PRO A 64 -4.91 -5.12 2.68
CA PRO A 64 -4.98 -5.28 4.14
C PRO A 64 -3.66 -4.99 4.86
N ASN A 65 -2.61 -4.64 4.10
CA ASN A 65 -1.26 -4.37 4.58
C ASN A 65 -1.08 -2.91 5.00
N ALA A 66 0.14 -2.51 5.35
CA ALA A 66 0.47 -1.11 5.58
C ALA A 66 0.84 -0.39 4.28
N LEU A 67 1.68 -1.02 3.45
CA LEU A 67 2.18 -0.45 2.22
C LEU A 67 2.33 -1.51 1.14
N THR A 68 1.85 -1.19 -0.07
CA THR A 68 2.10 -1.96 -1.28
C THR A 68 2.98 -1.15 -2.23
N ILE A 69 4.12 -1.72 -2.66
CA ILE A 69 5.00 -1.13 -3.66
C ILE A 69 4.93 -1.98 -4.94
N LEU A 70 4.51 -1.33 -6.02
CA LEU A 70 4.08 -1.94 -7.27
C LEU A 70 5.03 -1.59 -8.42
N LEU A 71 5.52 -2.61 -9.11
CA LEU A 71 6.13 -2.48 -10.43
C LEU A 71 5.13 -2.97 -11.47
N MET A 72 4.61 -2.04 -12.27
CA MET A 72 3.72 -2.33 -13.39
C MET A 72 4.50 -2.69 -14.65
N ASP A 73 3.85 -3.45 -15.53
CA ASP A 73 4.28 -3.56 -16.93
C ASP A 73 4.39 -2.16 -17.57
N ARG A 74 5.37 -1.99 -18.46
CA ARG A 74 5.63 -0.69 -19.11
C ARG A 74 4.59 -0.33 -20.15
N ASP A 75 4.05 -1.33 -20.84
CA ASP A 75 3.27 -1.14 -22.05
C ASP A 75 1.78 -1.45 -21.84
N VAL A 76 1.42 -2.02 -20.69
CA VAL A 76 0.04 -2.45 -20.42
C VAL A 76 -0.50 -1.85 -19.11
N ALA A 77 -1.54 -1.02 -19.24
CA ALA A 77 -2.26 -0.48 -18.10
C ALA A 77 -3.20 -1.54 -17.50
N GLY A 78 -2.93 -1.93 -16.26
CA GLY A 78 -3.70 -2.96 -15.55
C GLY A 78 -4.27 -2.55 -14.21
N LEU A 79 -3.89 -1.41 -13.65
CA LEU A 79 -4.34 -0.96 -12.35
C LEU A 79 -5.39 0.15 -12.51
N GLN A 80 -6.48 0.05 -11.77
CA GLN A 80 -7.45 1.12 -11.61
C GLN A 80 -7.66 1.40 -10.13
N VAL A 81 -7.82 2.68 -9.78
CA VAL A 81 -8.14 3.14 -8.42
C VAL A 81 -9.47 3.88 -8.42
N LEU A 82 -10.26 3.72 -7.36
CA LEU A 82 -11.52 4.42 -7.21
C LEU A 82 -11.23 5.82 -6.65
N HIS A 83 -11.48 6.85 -7.44
CA HIS A 83 -11.30 8.23 -7.03
C HIS A 83 -12.57 9.03 -7.33
N ALA A 84 -13.10 9.73 -6.30
CA ALA A 84 -14.34 10.51 -6.40
C ALA A 84 -15.52 9.73 -7.02
N GLY A 85 -15.67 8.47 -6.64
CA GLY A 85 -16.75 7.58 -7.12
C GLY A 85 -16.55 7.04 -8.54
N ARG A 86 -15.38 7.25 -9.16
CA ARG A 86 -15.07 6.78 -10.51
C ARG A 86 -13.78 5.99 -10.54
N TRP A 87 -13.76 4.91 -11.31
CA TRP A 87 -12.54 4.16 -11.57
C TRP A 87 -11.64 4.94 -12.51
N VAL A 88 -10.40 5.18 -12.08
CA VAL A 88 -9.37 5.90 -12.84
C VAL A 88 -8.22 4.93 -13.11
N ALA A 89 -7.85 4.79 -14.39
CA ALA A 89 -6.71 3.98 -14.78
C ALA A 89 -5.40 4.65 -14.36
N VAL A 90 -4.51 3.84 -13.77
CA VAL A 90 -3.14 4.26 -13.44
C VAL A 90 -2.24 3.90 -14.61
N ASN A 91 -1.75 4.92 -15.32
CA ASN A 91 -0.88 4.71 -16.47
C ASN A 91 0.55 4.38 -16.00
N PRO A 92 1.18 3.33 -16.54
CA PRO A 92 2.56 3.02 -16.23
C PRO A 92 3.47 4.17 -16.67
N ARG A 93 4.42 4.53 -15.81
CA ARG A 93 5.48 5.50 -16.11
C ARG A 93 6.82 4.76 -16.14
N PRO A 94 7.62 4.87 -17.22
CA PRO A 94 8.92 4.22 -17.29
C PRO A 94 9.81 4.56 -16.10
N GLY A 95 10.31 3.54 -15.39
CA GLY A 95 11.19 3.70 -14.23
C GLY A 95 10.50 4.11 -12.93
N ALA A 96 9.16 4.18 -12.90
CA ALA A 96 8.40 4.48 -11.69
C ALA A 96 7.91 3.21 -10.98
N LEU A 97 7.76 3.32 -9.66
CA LEU A 97 7.01 2.39 -8.83
C LEU A 97 5.72 3.09 -8.40
N ILE A 98 4.64 2.34 -8.29
CA ILE A 98 3.39 2.82 -7.69
C ILE A 98 3.39 2.42 -6.22
N VAL A 99 2.94 3.32 -5.35
CA VAL A 99 2.86 3.10 -3.91
C VAL A 99 1.43 3.28 -3.49
N ASN A 100 0.86 2.24 -2.89
CA ASN A 100 -0.50 2.27 -2.35
C ASN A 100 -0.45 2.13 -0.83
N ILE A 101 -1.28 2.94 -0.17
CA ILE A 101 -1.53 2.86 1.26
C ILE A 101 -2.53 1.74 1.50
N GLY A 102 -2.24 0.88 2.47
CA GLY A 102 -3.16 -0.18 2.89
C GLY A 102 -3.87 0.14 4.21
N ASP A 103 -4.78 -0.75 4.59
CA ASP A 103 -5.71 -0.58 5.70
C ASP A 103 -5.01 -0.40 7.06
N GLN A 104 -3.85 -1.04 7.27
CA GLN A 104 -3.10 -0.89 8.52
C GLN A 104 -2.56 0.52 8.68
N LEU A 105 -2.03 1.12 7.61
CA LEU A 105 -1.47 2.47 7.67
C LEU A 105 -2.59 3.51 7.80
N GLN A 106 -3.72 3.30 7.12
CA GLN A 106 -4.90 4.13 7.34
C GLN A 106 -5.31 4.14 8.82
N ALA A 107 -5.35 2.97 9.47
CA ALA A 107 -5.68 2.88 10.89
C ALA A 107 -4.63 3.57 11.79
N LEU A 108 -3.33 3.39 11.50
CA LEU A 108 -2.24 4.00 12.28
C LEU A 108 -2.14 5.53 12.12
N SER A 109 -2.61 6.06 11.00
CA SER A 109 -2.63 7.49 10.71
C SER A 109 -3.94 8.19 11.08
N ASP A 110 -4.85 7.49 11.78
CA ASP A 110 -6.18 7.99 12.14
C ASP A 110 -6.98 8.51 10.93
N GLY A 111 -6.78 7.89 9.76
CA GLY A 111 -7.48 8.23 8.52
C GLY A 111 -6.90 9.41 7.73
N GLU A 112 -5.80 10.02 8.18
CA GLU A 112 -5.08 11.06 7.41
C GLU A 112 -4.58 10.52 6.06
N TYR A 113 -4.13 9.25 6.04
CA TYR A 113 -3.85 8.52 4.81
C TYR A 113 -4.96 7.51 4.53
N ARG A 114 -5.47 7.49 3.30
CA ARG A 114 -6.58 6.62 2.90
C ARG A 114 -6.10 5.41 2.10
N SER A 115 -6.62 4.26 2.48
CA SER A 115 -6.59 3.03 1.71
C SER A 115 -7.68 3.11 0.64
N GLU A 116 -7.26 3.15 -0.63
CA GLU A 116 -8.16 3.35 -1.75
C GLU A 116 -8.56 2.01 -2.39
N TRP A 117 -9.81 1.93 -2.82
CA TRP A 117 -10.29 0.77 -3.57
C TRP A 117 -9.55 0.67 -4.91
N GLN A 118 -9.12 -0.54 -5.26
CA GLN A 118 -8.39 -0.81 -6.49
C GLN A 118 -8.87 -2.09 -7.18
N ILE A 119 -8.78 -2.11 -8.52
CA ILE A 119 -9.00 -3.29 -9.37
C ILE A 119 -7.71 -3.55 -10.15
N ARG A 120 -7.38 -4.83 -10.36
CA ARG A 120 -6.21 -5.23 -11.16
C ARG A 120 -6.65 -6.10 -12.34
N SER A 121 -6.12 -5.80 -13.51
CA SER A 121 -6.53 -6.38 -14.79
C SER A 121 -5.34 -6.77 -15.67
N THR A 122 -4.11 -6.38 -15.31
CA THR A 122 -2.90 -6.73 -16.08
C THR A 122 -1.64 -6.86 -15.20
N PHE A 123 -0.53 -7.34 -15.80
CA PHE A 123 0.71 -7.76 -15.15
C PHE A 123 1.18 -6.77 -14.10
N LEU A 124 1.36 -7.29 -12.88
CA LEU A 124 1.75 -6.49 -11.73
C LEU A 124 2.64 -7.33 -10.82
N LEU A 125 3.88 -6.88 -10.65
CA LEU A 125 4.74 -7.32 -9.56
C LEU A 125 4.46 -6.42 -8.36
N PHE A 126 4.03 -7.00 -7.25
CA PHE A 126 3.83 -6.26 -6.01
C PHE A 126 4.67 -6.81 -4.88
N VAL A 127 5.30 -5.91 -4.14
CA VAL A 127 5.97 -6.19 -2.90
C VAL A 127 5.14 -5.56 -1.79
N VAL A 128 4.66 -6.39 -0.89
CA VAL A 128 4.04 -5.99 0.37
C VAL A 128 5.14 -5.92 1.42
N ALA A 129 5.21 -4.80 2.14
CA ALA A 129 5.90 -4.74 3.42
C ALA A 129 4.80 -4.83 4.50
N ASP A 130 4.57 -6.03 5.03
CA ASP A 130 3.60 -6.24 6.11
C ASP A 130 4.29 -6.14 7.47
N GLY A 131 3.69 -5.44 8.41
CA GLY A 131 3.95 -5.60 9.84
C GLY A 131 2.96 -6.61 10.40
N CYS A 132 3.41 -7.80 10.80
CA CYS A 132 2.50 -8.78 11.39
C CYS A 132 2.41 -8.54 12.90
N LYS A 133 1.54 -7.61 13.30
CA LYS A 133 0.77 -7.79 14.54
C LYS A 133 -0.67 -7.98 14.12
N LYS A 134 -1.26 -9.13 14.48
CA LYS A 134 -2.73 -9.24 14.52
C LYS A 134 -3.23 -8.02 15.28
N ILE A 135 -4.05 -7.19 14.64
CA ILE A 135 -4.97 -6.32 15.36
C ILE A 135 -5.98 -7.27 16.01
N GLU A 136 -5.60 -7.92 17.10
CA GLU A 136 -6.51 -8.73 17.89
C GLU A 136 -7.60 -7.78 18.40
N ARG A 137 -8.86 -8.15 18.15
CA ARG A 137 -10.06 -7.46 18.65
C ARG A 137 -10.11 -7.55 20.18
N GLY A 138 -9.22 -6.84 20.86
CA GLY A 138 -9.02 -6.90 22.31
C GLY A 138 -7.90 -6.04 22.88
N VAL A 139 -7.29 -5.11 22.13
CA VAL A 139 -6.17 -4.29 22.63
C VAL A 139 -6.53 -2.80 22.58
N LEU A 140 -6.74 -2.26 23.78
CA LEU A 140 -6.64 -0.87 24.22
C LEU A 140 -6.41 0.15 23.09
N VAL A 141 -7.48 0.84 22.67
CA VAL A 141 -7.36 2.15 22.03
C VAL A 141 -6.84 3.11 23.10
N THR A 142 -5.51 3.21 23.26
CA THR A 142 -4.95 4.41 23.85
C THR A 142 -5.17 5.51 22.82
N ILE A 143 -6.26 6.25 23.00
CA ILE A 143 -6.42 7.58 22.40
C ILE A 143 -5.29 8.42 23.00
N ALA A 144 -4.13 8.43 22.35
CA ALA A 144 -3.14 9.46 22.59
C ALA A 144 -3.79 10.74 22.06
N ARG A 145 -4.39 11.50 22.98
CA ARG A 145 -4.89 12.84 22.73
C ARG A 145 -3.68 13.68 22.31
N ILE A 146 -3.42 13.77 21.01
CA ILE A 146 -2.47 14.73 20.47
C ILE A 146 -3.04 16.09 20.84
N ARG A 147 -2.44 16.72 21.85
CA ARG A 147 -2.68 18.14 22.13
C ARG A 147 -2.17 18.89 20.91
N THR A 148 -3.09 19.27 20.03
CA THR A 148 -2.83 20.33 19.06
C THR A 148 -2.37 21.55 19.86
N ARG A 149 -1.10 21.93 19.71
CA ARG A 149 -0.67 23.26 20.16
C ARG A 149 -1.35 24.28 19.23
N PRO A 150 -2.04 25.28 19.76
CA PRO A 150 -2.47 26.40 18.95
C PRO A 150 -1.22 27.23 18.60
N TYR A 151 -1.06 27.54 17.32
CA TYR A 151 -0.37 28.76 16.89
C TYR A 151 -1.38 29.60 16.13
#